data_AF-A0A6F9B4I2-F1
#
_entry.id   AF-A0A6F9B4I2-F1
#
_cell.length_a   1.000
_cell.length_b   1.000
_cell.length_c   1.000
_cell.angle_alpha   90.00
_cell.angle_beta   90.00
_cell.angle_gamma   90.00
#
_symmetry.space_group_name_H-M   'P 1'
#
loop_
_entity.id
_entity.type
_entity.pdbx_description
1 polymer ?
#
loop_
_entity_poly.entity_id
_entity_poly.type
_entity_poly.pdbx_seq_one_letter_code
_entity_poly.pdbx_strand_id
1 'polypeptide(L)'
;MQDIRQCCHHVKEMKGHPENYEPADNKCLLRASDGKKKISTVVSSKEVIKFQMAYSNLLRAHMDGLKKKDKKSKSKKTKATQ
;
A
#
# COMPACT_ATOMS: atom_id res chain seq x y z
N MET A 1 -9.26 0.19 -9.20
CA MET A 1 -9.17 -1.30 -9.27
C MET A 1 -8.07 -1.78 -10.20
N GLN A 2 -7.67 -1.02 -11.23
CA GLN A 2 -6.56 -1.39 -12.14
C GLN A 2 -5.17 -1.07 -11.56
N ASP A 3 -5.04 -0.06 -10.69
CA ASP A 3 -3.76 0.34 -10.09
C ASP A 3 -3.09 -0.70 -9.17
N ILE A 4 -3.89 -1.53 -8.48
CA ILE A 4 -3.34 -2.58 -7.58
C ILE A 4 -2.67 -3.70 -8.40
N ARG A 5 -3.21 -4.06 -9.57
CA ARG A 5 -2.56 -5.04 -10.46
C ARG A 5 -1.27 -4.50 -11.05
N GLN A 6 -1.22 -3.21 -11.38
CA GLN A 6 -0.02 -2.60 -11.92
C GLN A 6 1.12 -2.51 -10.88
N CYS A 7 0.79 -2.30 -9.59
CA CYS A 7 1.80 -2.36 -8.53
C CYS A 7 2.45 -3.74 -8.40
N CYS A 8 1.72 -4.84 -8.66
CA CYS A 8 2.30 -6.19 -8.61
C CYS A 8 3.30 -6.45 -9.74
N HIS A 9 3.13 -5.86 -10.93
CA HIS A 9 4.07 -6.01 -12.04
C HIS A 9 5.35 -5.18 -11.91
N HIS A 10 5.41 -4.20 -11.00
CA HIS A 10 6.60 -3.35 -10.80
C HIS A 10 7.45 -3.76 -9.58
N VAL A 11 7.05 -4.80 -8.84
CA VAL A 11 7.90 -5.42 -7.82
C VAL A 11 8.93 -6.29 -8.55
N LYS A 12 10.06 -5.66 -8.86
CA LYS A 12 11.31 -6.27 -9.33
C LYS A 12 11.54 -7.63 -8.68
N GLU A 13 11.61 -8.67 -9.51
CA GLU A 13 11.90 -10.04 -9.09
C GLU A 13 13.17 -10.07 -8.22
N MET A 14 12.99 -10.38 -6.93
CA MET A 14 14.12 -10.72 -6.07
C MET A 14 14.56 -12.14 -6.42
N LYS A 15 15.76 -12.26 -6.99
CA LYS A 15 16.41 -13.55 -7.25
C LYS A 15 16.58 -14.34 -5.95
N GLY A 16 15.76 -15.36 -5.76
CA GLY A 16 15.87 -16.32 -4.67
C GLY A 16 15.22 -17.65 -5.03
N HIS A 17 16.06 -18.63 -5.35
CA HIS A 17 15.85 -20.09 -5.40
C HIS A 17 14.76 -20.66 -6.37
N PRO A 18 15.12 -21.59 -7.29
CA PRO A 18 14.15 -22.29 -8.12
C PRO A 18 13.66 -23.54 -7.39
N GLU A 19 12.58 -23.43 -6.63
CA GLU A 19 11.78 -24.59 -6.21
C GLU A 19 10.37 -24.42 -6.77
N ASN A 20 10.13 -25.12 -7.87
CA ASN A 20 8.84 -25.56 -8.38
C ASN A 20 7.69 -24.53 -8.35
N TYR A 21 7.63 -23.67 -9.37
CA TYR A 21 6.51 -22.75 -9.57
C TYR A 21 5.31 -23.51 -10.16
N GLU A 22 4.53 -24.15 -9.29
CA GLU A 22 3.17 -24.60 -9.60
C GLU A 22 2.33 -23.39 -10.06
N PRO A 23 1.44 -23.56 -11.07
CA PRO A 23 0.79 -22.44 -11.69
C PRO A 23 -0.17 -21.74 -10.72
N ALA A 24 0.08 -20.44 -10.52
CA ALA A 24 -0.94 -19.43 -10.26
C ALA A 24 -1.70 -19.50 -8.93
N ASP A 25 -1.06 -19.93 -7.85
CA ASP A 25 -1.59 -19.63 -6.52
C ASP A 25 -1.25 -18.17 -6.18
N ASN A 26 -2.08 -17.24 -6.65
CA ASN A 26 -1.98 -15.79 -6.47
C ASN A 26 -2.07 -15.44 -4.97
N LYS A 27 -0.94 -15.56 -4.26
CA LYS A 27 -0.77 -15.23 -2.85
C LYS A 27 0.28 -14.12 -2.70
N CYS A 28 0.13 -13.30 -1.67
CA CYS A 28 1.13 -12.29 -1.31
C CYS A 28 1.62 -12.46 0.13
N LEU A 29 2.92 -12.30 0.35
CA LEU A 29 3.53 -12.32 1.68
C LEU A 29 3.68 -10.88 2.19
N LEU A 30 3.08 -10.58 3.33
CA LEU A 30 3.25 -9.32 4.05
C LEU A 30 4.15 -9.54 5.27
N ARG A 31 5.09 -8.61 5.49
CA ARG A 31 6.00 -8.61 6.63
C ARG A 31 6.02 -7.23 7.26
N ALA A 32 5.98 -7.18 8.59
CA ALA A 32 6.18 -5.96 9.35
C ALA A 32 7.14 -6.22 10.51
N SER A 33 7.94 -5.21 10.84
CA SER A 33 8.85 -5.28 11.97
C SER A 33 9.02 -3.92 12.62
N ASP A 34 9.06 -3.92 13.94
CA ASP A 34 9.41 -2.77 14.78
C ASP A 34 10.90 -2.83 15.21
N GLY A 35 11.74 -3.48 14.40
CA GLY A 35 13.14 -3.78 14.70
C GLY A 35 13.35 -4.91 15.72
N LYS A 36 12.51 -5.02 16.74
CA LYS A 36 12.59 -6.07 17.79
C LYS A 36 11.65 -7.24 17.52
N LYS A 37 10.38 -6.92 17.22
CA LYS A 37 9.35 -7.92 16.92
C LYS A 37 9.13 -7.99 15.41
N LYS A 38 8.89 -9.19 14.90
CA LYS A 38 8.63 -9.47 13.48
C LYS A 38 7.32 -10.23 13.36
N ILE A 39 6.50 -9.84 12.40
CA ILE A 39 5.29 -10.56 12.01
C ILE A 39 5.29 -10.78 10.51
N SER A 40 4.74 -11.91 10.08
CA SER A 40 4.59 -12.27 8.68
C SER A 40 3.25 -12.96 8.46
N THR A 41 2.58 -12.65 7.37
CA THR A 41 1.33 -13.32 6.97
C THR A 41 1.28 -13.51 5.46
N VAL A 42 0.75 -14.64 5.00
CA VAL A 42 0.50 -14.91 3.59
C VAL A 42 -1.00 -14.72 3.35
N VAL A 43 -1.34 -13.90 2.36
CA VAL A 43 -2.72 -13.61 1.97
C VAL A 43 -2.99 -14.27 0.63
N SER A 44 -3.99 -15.14 0.60
CA SER A 44 -4.48 -15.78 -0.62
C SER A 44 -5.56 -14.95 -1.31
N SER A 45 -5.73 -15.11 -2.62
CA SER A 45 -6.77 -14.40 -3.40
C SER A 45 -8.19 -14.48 -2.82
N LYS A 46 -8.52 -15.56 -2.10
CA LYS A 46 -9.84 -15.78 -1.49
C LYS A 46 -10.14 -14.81 -0.34
N GLU A 47 -9.11 -14.36 0.37
CA GLU A 47 -9.28 -13.54 1.58
C GLU A 47 -8.84 -12.07 1.40
N VAL A 48 -8.31 -11.72 0.21
CA VAL A 48 -7.82 -10.36 -0.11
C VAL A 48 -8.85 -9.29 0.22
N ILE A 49 -10.14 -9.49 -0.08
CA ILE A 49 -11.17 -8.48 0.16
C ILE A 49 -11.33 -8.18 1.66
N LYS A 50 -11.42 -9.24 2.48
CA LYS A 50 -11.56 -9.11 3.93
C LYS A 50 -10.29 -8.52 4.55
N PHE A 51 -9.13 -8.98 4.10
CA PHE A 51 -7.85 -8.46 4.53
C PHE A 51 -7.71 -6.98 4.19
N GLN A 52 -8.02 -6.58 2.95
CA GLN A 52 -7.89 -5.19 2.49
C GLN A 52 -8.76 -4.23 3.31
N MET A 53 -10.01 -4.60 3.63
CA MET A 53 -10.89 -3.75 4.44
C MET A 53 -10.33 -3.54 5.86
N ALA A 54 -9.95 -4.63 6.54
CA ALA A 54 -9.39 -4.54 7.88
C ALA A 54 -8.04 -3.78 7.89
N TYR A 55 -7.17 -4.09 6.92
CA TYR A 55 -5.85 -3.49 6.80
C TYR A 55 -5.90 -1.99 6.47
N SER A 56 -6.81 -1.57 5.60
CA SER A 56 -7.00 -0.15 5.27
C SER A 56 -7.48 0.66 6.47
N ASN A 57 -8.41 0.10 7.26
CA ASN A 57 -8.89 0.72 8.48
C ASN A 57 -7.78 0.84 9.54
N LEU A 58 -6.99 -0.23 9.72
CA LEU A 58 -5.84 -0.24 10.63
C LEU A 58 -4.82 0.85 10.25
N LEU A 59 -4.42 0.92 8.98
CA LEU A 59 -3.47 1.91 8.49
C LEU A 59 -3.98 3.34 8.67
N ARG A 60 -5.25 3.60 8.36
CA ARG A 60 -5.85 4.93 8.52
C ARG A 60 -5.94 5.35 9.99
N ALA A 61 -6.16 4.41 10.90
CA ALA A 61 -6.26 4.69 12.33
C ALA A 61 -4.89 4.98 12.99
N HIS A 62 -3.80 4.44 12.44
CA HIS A 62 -2.46 4.52 13.07
C HIS A 62 -1.43 5.35 12.31
N MET A 63 -1.70 5.79 11.08
CA MET A 63 -0.84 6.70 10.32
C MET A 63 -1.41 8.13 10.26
N ASP A 64 -1.86 8.65 11.39
CA ASP A 64 -2.49 9.98 11.53
C ASP A 64 -1.49 11.11 11.83
N GLY A 65 -0.26 10.78 12.27
CA GLY A 65 0.78 11.74 12.66
C GLY A 65 1.49 12.49 11.52
N LEU A 66 0.94 12.48 10.30
CA LEU A 66 1.55 13.16 9.15
C LEU A 66 1.17 14.65 9.14
N LYS A 67 2.05 15.49 8.57
CA LYS A 67 1.75 16.92 8.36
C LYS A 67 0.50 17.06 7.50
N LYS A 68 -0.43 17.91 7.94
CA LYS A 68 -1.63 18.25 7.16
C LYS A 68 -1.19 18.86 5.84
N LYS A 69 -1.84 18.45 4.75
CA LYS A 69 -1.60 19.05 3.44
C LYS A 69 -1.93 20.53 3.53
N ASP A 70 -0.93 21.39 3.32
CA ASP A 70 -1.16 22.82 3.21
C ASP A 70 -2.20 23.07 2.11
N LYS A 71 -3.31 23.72 2.47
CA LYS A 71 -4.22 24.28 1.47
C LYS A 71 -3.39 25.31 0.72
N LYS A 72 -2.91 24.97 -0.49
CA LYS A 72 -2.34 25.94 -1.42
C LYS A 72 -3.40 27.02 -1.58
N SER A 73 -3.22 28.13 -0.89
CA SER A 73 -4.11 29.27 -0.96
C SER A 73 -4.08 29.70 -2.42
N LYS A 74 -5.20 29.55 -3.11
CA LYS A 74 -5.42 30.19 -4.40
C LYS A 74 -5.50 31.67 -4.06
N SER A 75 -4.35 32.34 -4.01
CA SER A 75 -4.25 33.77 -3.79
C SER A 75 -5.19 34.44 -4.79
N LYS A 76 -6.19 35.15 -4.25
CA LYS A 76 -6.99 36.08 -5.04
C LYS A 76 -6.01 37.03 -5.72
N LYS A 77 -5.91 36.95 -7.05
CA LYS A 77 -5.31 38.01 -7.85
C LYS A 77 -6.30 39.17 -7.83
N THR A 78 -6.29 39.97 -6.77
CA THR A 78 -6.73 41.36 -6.87
C THR A 78 -5.70 42.05 -7.76
N LYS A 79 -6.05 42.27 -9.03
CA LYS A 79 -5.41 43.28 -9.85
C LYS A 79 -6.35 44.48 -9.84
N ALA A 80 -5.91 45.56 -9.19
CA ALA A 80 -6.54 46.87 -9.23
C ALA A 80 -6.45 47.47 -10.64
N THR A 81 -7.40 48.36 -11.00
CA THR A 81 -7.18 49.58 -11.81
C THR A 81 -8.47 50.42 -11.82
N GLN A 82 -8.29 51.69 -11.44
CA GLN A 82 -9.07 52.94 -11.61
C GLN A 82 -10.60 52.90 -11.64
#